data_AF-A0A7S2Z7B6-F1
#
_entry.id   AF-A0A7S2Z7B6-F1
#
_cell.length_a   1.000
_cell.length_b   1.000
_cell.length_c   1.000
_cell.angle_alpha   90.00
_cell.angle_beta   90.00
_cell.angle_gamma   90.00
#
_symmetry.space_group_name_H-M   'P 1'
#
loop_
_entity.id
_entity.type
_entity.pdbx_description
1 polymer ?
#
loop_
_entity_poly.entity_id
_entity_poly.type
_entity_poly.pdbx_seq_one_letter_code
_entity_poly.pdbx_strand_id
1 'polypeptide(L)'
;VFQFRVRMGGRAALGKEMASKKAAQESAAAAWYHDFQRRSGPNEARPSGNPARASTSNPTSAKLQSDGVLVLVDLDNLPDSPLHLRDYMEGAGDRHVISEVLAYATMSFDPSVKPLPEFVTLRRAVSVDNDAADMLMTFEAGEIFAEASSRGKYTGVMVLSKDKFAARLVEILHSRGVRAALITTYMDLKESLAKLSEASKRHT
;
A
#
# COMPACT_ATOMS: atom_id res chain seq x y z
N VAL A 1 -15.07 -6.87 29.00
CA VAL A 1 -15.23 -5.60 28.25
C VAL A 1 -13.89 -5.28 27.61
N PHE A 2 -13.87 -4.79 26.38
CA PHE A 2 -12.65 -4.56 25.61
C PHE A 2 -12.55 -3.08 25.23
N GLN A 3 -11.33 -2.53 25.26
CA GLN A 3 -11.03 -1.17 24.81
C GLN A 3 -9.71 -1.17 24.04
N PHE A 4 -9.68 -0.51 22.89
CA PHE A 4 -8.48 -0.42 22.06
C PHE A 4 -8.02 1.02 21.90
N ARG A 5 -6.71 1.17 21.71
CA ARG A 5 -6.06 2.43 21.37
C ARG A 5 -5.38 2.27 20.02
N VAL A 6 -5.67 3.16 19.09
CA VAL A 6 -5.00 3.24 17.80
C VAL A 6 -3.94 4.34 17.89
N ARG A 7 -2.70 4.04 17.48
CA ARG A 7 -1.61 5.03 17.39
C ARG A 7 -0.96 5.00 16.01
N MET A 8 -1.03 6.12 15.29
CA MET A 8 -0.43 6.31 13.96
C MET A 8 0.20 7.70 13.87
N GLY A 9 1.40 7.81 13.28
CA GLY A 9 2.05 9.11 13.02
C GLY A 9 2.27 10.00 14.26
N GLY A 10 2.52 9.40 15.43
CA GLY A 10 2.66 10.12 16.70
C GLY A 10 1.33 10.50 17.38
N ARG A 11 0.18 10.22 16.76
CA ARG A 11 -1.15 10.51 17.30
C ARG A 11 -1.77 9.24 17.88
N ALA A 12 -2.51 9.36 18.98
CA ALA A 12 -3.21 8.24 19.58
C ALA A 12 -4.67 8.61 19.87
N ALA A 13 -5.60 7.69 19.57
CA ALA A 13 -7.01 7.82 19.93
C ALA A 13 -7.50 6.55 20.63
N LEU A 14 -8.38 6.76 21.61
CA LEU A 14 -8.92 5.70 22.46
C LEU A 14 -10.38 5.46 22.08
N GLY A 15 -10.72 4.20 21.77
CA GLY A 15 -12.10 3.78 21.52
C GLY A 15 -12.93 3.69 22.79
N LYS A 16 -14.25 3.51 22.63
CA LYS A 16 -15.14 3.20 23.75
C LYS A 16 -14.97 1.75 24.19
N GLU A 17 -15.31 1.50 25.44
CA GLU A 17 -15.41 0.14 25.95
C GLU A 17 -16.60 -0.58 25.30
N MET A 18 -16.35 -1.77 24.74
CA MET A 18 -17.37 -2.58 24.09
C MET A 18 -17.35 -4.03 24.60
N ALA A 19 -18.48 -4.71 24.46
CA ALA A 19 -18.61 -6.10 24.93
C ALA A 19 -17.80 -7.11 24.09
N SER A 20 -17.54 -6.80 22.80
CA SER A 20 -16.77 -7.67 21.90
C SER A 20 -15.48 -7.03 21.44
N LYS A 21 -14.45 -7.86 21.21
CA LYS A 21 -13.12 -7.44 20.74
C LYS A 21 -13.22 -6.65 19.42
N LYS A 22 -13.99 -7.17 18.47
CA LYS A 22 -14.23 -6.54 17.15
C LYS A 22 -14.88 -5.16 17.27
N ALA A 23 -15.94 -5.03 18.07
CA ALA A 23 -16.62 -3.76 18.25
C ALA A 23 -15.72 -2.72 18.96
N ALA A 24 -14.86 -3.16 19.87
CA ALA A 24 -13.90 -2.28 20.55
C ALA A 24 -12.80 -1.78 19.60
N GLN A 25 -12.34 -2.63 18.65
CA GLN A 25 -11.40 -2.25 17.60
C GLN A 25 -12.04 -1.23 16.63
N GLU A 26 -13.26 -1.50 16.16
CA GLU A 26 -14.03 -0.57 15.32
C GLU A 26 -14.27 0.77 16.03
N SER A 27 -14.57 0.75 17.32
CA SER A 27 -14.74 1.96 18.13
C SER A 27 -13.45 2.78 18.23
N ALA A 28 -12.29 2.14 18.37
CA ALA A 28 -11.00 2.81 18.42
C ALA A 28 -10.60 3.41 17.07
N ALA A 29 -10.88 2.72 15.96
CA ALA A 29 -10.69 3.25 14.61
C ALA A 29 -11.60 4.46 14.34
N ALA A 30 -12.88 4.38 14.72
CA ALA A 30 -13.83 5.49 14.59
C ALA A 30 -13.42 6.72 15.43
N ALA A 31 -12.93 6.50 16.66
CA ALA A 31 -12.43 7.57 17.52
C ALA A 31 -11.22 8.28 16.90
N TRP A 32 -10.29 7.52 16.32
CA TRP A 32 -9.13 8.08 15.63
C TRP A 32 -9.52 8.89 14.39
N TYR A 33 -10.42 8.33 13.56
CA TYR A 33 -10.90 8.99 12.35
C TYR A 33 -11.62 10.32 12.63
N HIS A 34 -12.46 10.36 13.67
CA HIS A 34 -13.14 11.59 14.07
C HIS A 34 -12.20 12.66 14.64
N ASP A 35 -11.19 12.28 15.43
CA ASP A 35 -10.18 13.24 15.92
C ASP A 35 -9.31 13.78 14.76
N PHE A 36 -8.98 12.91 13.80
CA PHE A 36 -8.27 13.28 12.58
C PHE A 36 -9.04 14.30 11.72
N GLN A 37 -10.33 14.07 11.49
CA GLN A 37 -11.17 15.01 10.72
C GLN A 37 -11.36 16.36 11.41
N ARG A 38 -11.42 16.42 12.75
CA ARG A 38 -11.60 17.68 13.49
C ARG A 38 -10.37 18.58 13.48
N ARG A 39 -9.17 18.00 13.33
CA ARG A 39 -7.89 18.74 13.43
C ARG A 39 -7.18 18.91 12.09
N SER A 40 -7.75 18.40 11.00
CA SER A 40 -7.27 18.65 9.63
C SER A 40 -7.78 19.99 9.11
N GLY A 41 -7.47 21.07 9.83
CA GLY A 41 -7.33 22.41 9.24
C GLY A 41 -5.97 22.52 8.54
N PRO A 42 -5.78 23.49 7.63
CA PRO A 42 -4.57 23.57 6.82
C PRO A 42 -3.35 23.90 7.69
N ASN A 43 -2.24 23.22 7.42
CA ASN A 43 -0.91 23.28 8.05
C ASN A 43 -0.76 22.61 9.43
N GLU A 44 -0.18 21.42 9.42
CA GLU A 44 0.91 21.09 10.33
C GLU A 44 1.87 20.09 9.68
N ALA A 45 3.14 20.47 9.62
CA ALA A 45 4.22 19.78 8.93
C ALA A 45 4.48 18.38 9.51
N ARG A 46 4.61 17.38 8.63
CA ARG A 46 5.12 16.04 8.97
C ARG A 46 6.55 16.16 9.51
N PRO A 47 6.89 15.58 10.67
CA PRO A 47 8.27 15.53 11.14
C PRO A 47 9.08 14.51 10.35
N SER A 48 10.25 14.95 9.87
CA SER A 48 11.28 14.13 9.23
C SER A 48 11.95 13.20 10.25
N GLY A 49 12.10 11.92 9.89
CA GLY A 49 12.80 10.91 10.69
C GLY A 49 13.89 10.23 9.84
N ASN A 50 15.12 10.33 10.34
CA ASN A 50 16.45 10.05 9.77
C ASN A 50 16.70 8.76 8.93
N PRO A 51 17.80 8.76 8.13
CA PRO A 51 18.08 7.75 7.11
C PRO A 51 18.78 6.51 7.69
N ALA A 52 18.34 5.33 7.26
CA ALA A 52 19.10 4.10 7.46
C ALA A 52 20.22 4.00 6.39
N ARG A 53 21.39 3.63 6.89
CA ARG A 53 22.70 3.57 6.25
C ARG A 53 22.70 2.62 5.04
N ALA A 54 23.25 3.10 3.92
CA ALA A 54 23.41 2.37 2.68
C ALA A 54 24.29 1.12 2.86
N SER A 55 23.75 -0.03 2.47
CA SER A 55 24.50 -1.26 2.19
C SER A 55 24.73 -1.33 0.69
N THR A 56 26.00 -1.48 0.30
CA THR A 56 26.47 -1.55 -1.08
C THR A 56 26.07 -2.86 -1.76
N SER A 57 25.13 -2.80 -2.69
CA SER A 57 24.96 -3.82 -3.72
C SER A 57 24.45 -3.20 -5.03
N ASN A 58 25.30 -3.24 -6.07
CA ASN A 58 25.08 -2.99 -7.49
C ASN A 58 23.94 -2.04 -7.92
N PRO A 59 24.25 -0.85 -8.49
CA PRO A 59 23.22 0.08 -8.96
C PRO A 59 22.72 -0.38 -10.33
N THR A 60 21.66 -1.17 -10.33
CA THR A 60 20.70 -1.16 -11.44
C THR A 60 19.37 -0.75 -10.84
N SER A 61 19.27 0.52 -10.45
CA SER A 61 18.03 1.06 -9.91
C SER A 61 17.10 1.34 -11.09
N ALA A 62 16.24 0.37 -11.40
CA ALA A 62 15.11 0.66 -12.26
C ALA A 62 14.32 1.82 -11.63
N LYS A 63 14.32 2.96 -12.30
CA LYS A 63 13.83 4.22 -11.75
C LYS A 63 12.32 4.29 -11.91
N LEU A 64 11.59 4.42 -10.82
CA LEU A 64 10.14 4.61 -10.84
C LEU A 64 9.73 5.80 -11.73
N GLN A 65 8.61 5.65 -12.44
CA GLN A 65 8.04 6.71 -13.26
C GLN A 65 7.38 7.80 -12.40
N SER A 66 7.33 9.03 -12.89
CA SER A 66 6.65 10.15 -12.23
C SER A 66 5.16 9.90 -12.00
N ASP A 67 4.56 9.18 -12.93
CA ASP A 67 3.14 8.87 -13.05
C ASP A 67 2.98 7.46 -13.63
N GLY A 68 1.87 6.79 -13.31
CA GLY A 68 1.63 5.43 -13.78
C GLY A 68 0.90 4.55 -12.78
N VAL A 69 1.29 3.28 -12.71
CA VAL A 69 0.62 2.29 -11.87
C VAL A 69 1.20 2.32 -10.46
N LEU A 70 0.31 2.43 -9.47
CA LEU A 70 0.59 2.15 -8.07
C LEU A 70 0.52 0.63 -7.85
N VAL A 71 1.55 0.05 -7.28
CA VAL A 71 1.59 -1.38 -6.95
C VAL A 71 1.53 -1.56 -5.44
N LEU A 72 0.51 -2.29 -4.98
CA LEU A 72 0.34 -2.70 -3.60
C LEU A 72 0.72 -4.18 -3.49
N VAL A 73 1.66 -4.51 -2.63
CA VAL A 73 2.20 -5.86 -2.48
C VAL A 73 1.90 -6.38 -1.10
N ASP A 74 1.26 -7.53 -0.99
CA ASP A 74 1.13 -8.28 0.26
C ASP A 74 2.31 -9.27 0.37
N LEU A 75 3.26 -8.95 1.24
CA LEU A 75 4.46 -9.76 1.44
C LEU A 75 4.21 -11.00 2.29
N ASP A 76 3.13 -11.04 3.07
CA ASP A 76 2.83 -12.22 3.88
C ASP A 76 2.26 -13.35 2.99
N ASN A 77 1.57 -13.00 1.90
CA ASN A 77 1.08 -13.96 0.90
C ASN A 77 2.04 -14.19 -0.28
N LEU A 78 2.71 -13.13 -0.74
CA LEU A 78 3.52 -13.11 -1.95
C LEU A 78 4.89 -12.42 -1.69
N PRO A 79 5.77 -13.03 -0.89
CA PRO A 79 7.02 -12.41 -0.44
C PRO A 79 8.06 -12.22 -1.56
N ASP A 80 7.88 -12.85 -2.72
CA ASP A 80 8.80 -12.76 -3.88
C ASP A 80 8.37 -11.72 -4.91
N SER A 81 7.18 -11.13 -4.77
CA SER A 81 6.65 -10.13 -5.71
C SER A 81 7.64 -9.00 -6.03
N PRO A 82 8.34 -8.42 -5.04
CA PRO A 82 9.27 -7.32 -5.29
C PRO A 82 10.39 -7.68 -6.28
N LEU A 83 10.86 -8.94 -6.25
CA LEU A 83 11.91 -9.40 -7.16
C LEU A 83 11.38 -9.55 -8.58
N HIS A 84 10.17 -10.11 -8.75
CA HIS A 84 9.53 -10.20 -10.06
C HIS A 84 9.17 -8.83 -10.65
N LEU A 85 8.81 -7.86 -9.81
CA LEU A 85 8.63 -6.47 -10.23
C LEU A 85 9.93 -5.85 -10.73
N ARG A 86 11.05 -6.09 -10.02
CA ARG A 86 12.37 -5.65 -10.46
C ARG A 86 12.73 -6.25 -11.82
N ASP A 87 12.60 -7.56 -11.98
CA ASP A 87 12.92 -8.25 -13.23
C ASP A 87 12.07 -7.72 -14.40
N TYR A 88 10.80 -7.39 -14.14
CA TYR A 88 9.95 -6.70 -15.11
C TYR A 88 10.47 -5.31 -15.46
N MET A 89 10.78 -4.48 -14.46
CA MET A 89 11.24 -3.11 -14.68
C MET A 89 12.59 -3.08 -15.42
N GLU A 90 13.52 -3.96 -15.06
CA GLU A 90 14.81 -4.12 -15.74
C GLU A 90 14.62 -4.58 -17.19
N GLY A 91 13.76 -5.57 -17.43
CA GLY A 91 13.47 -6.07 -18.77
C GLY A 91 12.75 -5.04 -19.67
N ALA A 92 11.94 -4.16 -19.08
CA ALA A 92 11.21 -3.12 -19.81
C ALA A 92 12.04 -1.82 -19.99
N GLY A 93 12.98 -1.54 -19.09
CA GLY A 93 13.70 -0.27 -19.01
C GLY A 93 12.75 0.90 -18.76
N ASP A 94 13.03 2.07 -19.31
CA ASP A 94 12.21 3.29 -19.16
C ASP A 94 10.77 3.16 -19.71
N ARG A 95 10.44 2.04 -20.36
CA ARG A 95 9.09 1.75 -20.86
C ARG A 95 8.20 1.12 -19.80
N HIS A 96 8.72 0.77 -18.62
CA HIS A 96 7.87 0.26 -17.55
C HIS A 96 6.90 1.34 -17.08
N VAL A 97 5.74 0.92 -16.58
CA VAL A 97 4.63 1.85 -16.23
C VAL A 97 4.46 2.03 -14.73
N ILE A 98 5.36 1.48 -13.92
CA ILE A 98 5.29 1.51 -12.46
C ILE A 98 5.76 2.86 -11.94
N SER A 99 4.93 3.51 -11.13
CA SER A 99 5.22 4.81 -10.51
C SER A 99 5.54 4.69 -9.02
N GLU A 100 4.92 3.74 -8.32
CA GLU A 100 5.16 3.54 -6.89
C GLU A 100 4.90 2.09 -6.50
N VAL A 101 5.70 1.56 -5.57
CA VAL A 101 5.53 0.22 -5.01
C VAL A 101 5.49 0.30 -3.49
N LEU A 102 4.34 -0.05 -2.93
CA LEU A 102 4.11 -0.15 -1.49
C LEU A 102 3.96 -1.62 -1.12
N ALA A 103 4.81 -2.09 -0.23
CA ALA A 103 4.77 -3.47 0.23
C ALA A 103 4.31 -3.53 1.69
N TYR A 104 3.30 -4.32 1.96
CA TYR A 104 2.62 -4.48 3.23
C TYR A 104 3.02 -5.80 3.85
N ALA A 105 3.39 -5.77 5.13
CA ALA A 105 3.70 -6.96 5.89
C ALA A 105 3.37 -6.77 7.37
N THR A 106 3.04 -7.87 8.03
CA THR A 106 3.04 -7.94 9.49
C THR A 106 4.47 -8.07 10.02
N MET A 107 4.60 -8.32 11.33
CA MET A 107 5.90 -8.52 11.97
C MET A 107 6.58 -9.84 11.60
N SER A 108 5.90 -10.76 10.90
CA SER A 108 6.50 -12.02 10.43
C SER A 108 7.51 -11.83 9.30
N PHE A 109 7.36 -10.78 8.49
CA PHE A 109 8.32 -10.47 7.45
C PHE A 109 9.56 -9.79 8.05
N ASP A 110 10.72 -10.41 7.89
CA ASP A 110 12.01 -9.87 8.32
C ASP A 110 12.83 -9.34 7.12
N PRO A 111 12.95 -8.02 6.95
CA PRO A 111 13.73 -7.42 5.87
C PRO A 111 15.24 -7.65 6.01
N SER A 112 15.73 -8.08 7.18
CA SER A 112 17.15 -8.45 7.35
C SER A 112 17.47 -9.81 6.74
N VAL A 113 16.48 -10.71 6.70
CA VAL A 113 16.60 -12.04 6.07
C VAL A 113 16.24 -11.96 4.60
N LYS A 114 15.20 -11.19 4.25
CA LYS A 114 14.73 -11.00 2.88
C LYS A 114 14.73 -9.52 2.52
N PRO A 115 15.87 -8.97 2.07
CA PRO A 115 15.97 -7.55 1.73
C PRO A 115 15.06 -7.20 0.55
N LEU A 116 14.42 -6.04 0.66
CA LEU A 116 13.57 -5.50 -0.40
C LEU A 116 14.39 -4.60 -1.35
N PRO A 117 14.05 -4.55 -2.64
CA PRO A 117 14.65 -3.59 -3.57
C PRO A 117 14.40 -2.14 -3.12
N GLU A 118 15.34 -1.23 -3.44
CA GLU A 118 15.29 0.18 -3.01
C GLU A 118 14.05 0.95 -3.48
N PHE A 119 13.45 0.55 -4.61
CA PHE A 119 12.24 1.19 -5.13
C PHE A 119 10.97 0.81 -4.35
N VAL A 120 11.05 -0.12 -3.40
CA VAL A 120 9.92 -0.61 -2.61
C VAL A 120 9.88 0.09 -1.27
N THR A 121 8.74 0.72 -0.97
CA THR A 121 8.48 1.28 0.36
C THR A 121 7.76 0.23 1.22
N LEU A 122 8.42 -0.23 2.28
CA LEU A 122 7.83 -1.15 3.25
C LEU A 122 6.86 -0.42 4.20
N ARG A 123 5.65 -0.93 4.31
CA ARG A 123 4.58 -0.54 5.23
C ARG A 123 4.35 -1.68 6.21
N ARG A 124 4.68 -1.44 7.49
CA ARG A 124 4.59 -2.47 8.53
C ARG A 124 3.35 -2.30 9.39
N ALA A 125 2.53 -3.35 9.46
CA ALA A 125 1.48 -3.46 10.45
C ALA A 125 2.09 -3.94 11.78
N VAL A 126 2.01 -3.11 12.82
CA VAL A 126 2.48 -3.46 14.17
C VAL A 126 1.38 -4.26 14.87
N SER A 127 1.23 -5.52 14.46
CA SER A 127 0.30 -6.47 15.06
C SER A 127 0.84 -7.89 14.91
N VAL A 128 0.36 -8.77 15.79
CA VAL A 128 0.53 -10.23 15.69
C VAL A 128 -0.66 -10.89 14.98
N ASP A 129 -1.72 -10.14 14.69
CA ASP A 129 -2.86 -10.63 13.94
C ASP A 129 -2.47 -10.73 12.44
N ASN A 130 -2.71 -11.89 11.84
CA ASN A 130 -2.32 -12.18 10.45
C ASN A 130 -2.94 -11.21 9.44
N ASP A 131 -4.17 -10.75 9.69
CA ASP A 131 -4.90 -9.87 8.76
C ASP A 131 -4.48 -8.39 8.86
N ALA A 132 -3.53 -8.05 9.76
CA ALA A 132 -3.22 -6.65 10.05
C ALA A 132 -2.55 -5.93 8.88
N ALA A 133 -1.75 -6.66 8.09
CA ALA A 133 -1.15 -6.11 6.87
C ALA A 133 -2.23 -5.80 5.81
N ASP A 134 -3.21 -6.69 5.64
CA ASP A 134 -4.32 -6.51 4.70
C ASP A 134 -5.20 -5.32 5.06
N MET A 135 -5.49 -5.17 6.36
CA MET A 135 -6.22 -4.02 6.87
C MET A 135 -5.45 -2.73 6.62
N LEU A 136 -4.15 -2.69 6.91
CA LEU A 136 -3.30 -1.53 6.65
C LEU A 136 -3.28 -1.16 5.17
N MET A 137 -3.08 -2.15 4.29
CA MET A 137 -3.13 -1.97 2.84
C MET A 137 -4.45 -1.35 2.39
N THR A 138 -5.57 -1.87 2.90
CA THR A 138 -6.91 -1.37 2.54
C THR A 138 -7.13 0.08 3.00
N PHE A 139 -6.71 0.43 4.21
CA PHE A 139 -6.83 1.79 4.73
C PHE A 139 -5.95 2.79 3.97
N GLU A 140 -4.67 2.46 3.77
CA GLU A 140 -3.75 3.34 3.04
C GLU A 140 -4.18 3.49 1.58
N ALA A 141 -4.62 2.43 0.91
CA ALA A 141 -5.13 2.52 -0.46
C ALA A 141 -6.31 3.49 -0.57
N GLY A 142 -7.17 3.54 0.45
CA GLY A 142 -8.26 4.52 0.53
C GLY A 142 -7.76 5.98 0.63
N GLU A 143 -6.75 6.24 1.45
CA GLU A 143 -6.14 7.57 1.58
C GLU A 143 -5.40 7.99 0.30
N ILE A 144 -4.59 7.08 -0.23
CA ILE A 144 -3.81 7.29 -1.45
C ILE A 144 -4.74 7.56 -2.62
N PHE A 145 -5.88 6.87 -2.71
CA PHE A 145 -6.87 7.12 -3.74
C PHE A 145 -7.51 8.51 -3.64
N ALA A 146 -7.83 8.98 -2.43
CA ALA A 146 -8.37 10.33 -2.23
C ALA A 146 -7.36 11.40 -2.67
N GLU A 147 -6.07 11.21 -2.38
CA GLU A 147 -5.01 12.12 -2.81
C GLU A 147 -4.73 12.00 -4.32
N ALA A 148 -4.67 10.78 -4.86
CA ALA A 148 -4.35 10.52 -6.27
C ALA A 148 -5.43 11.02 -7.22
N SER A 149 -6.71 10.90 -6.85
CA SER A 149 -7.82 11.44 -7.64
C SER A 149 -7.74 12.95 -7.79
N SER A 150 -7.17 13.65 -6.80
CA SER A 150 -7.00 15.10 -6.85
C SER A 150 -5.79 15.57 -7.66
N ARG A 151 -4.80 14.68 -7.92
CA ARG A 151 -3.51 15.05 -8.54
C ARG A 151 -3.20 14.32 -9.85
N GLY A 152 -3.99 13.31 -10.23
CA GLY A 152 -3.78 12.55 -11.47
C GLY A 152 -2.51 11.70 -11.51
N LYS A 153 -1.85 11.45 -10.36
CA LYS A 153 -0.56 10.73 -10.30
C LYS A 153 -0.65 9.28 -10.79
N TYR A 154 -1.75 8.60 -10.49
CA TYR A 154 -1.90 7.17 -10.81
C TYR A 154 -2.91 6.92 -11.91
N THR A 155 -2.50 6.14 -12.90
CA THR A 155 -3.34 5.66 -13.99
C THR A 155 -4.13 4.41 -13.59
N GLY A 156 -3.66 3.68 -12.59
CA GLY A 156 -4.35 2.53 -12.01
C GLY A 156 -3.62 1.95 -10.79
N VAL A 157 -4.25 0.95 -10.18
CA VAL A 157 -3.74 0.25 -9.01
C VAL A 157 -3.61 -1.24 -9.30
N MET A 158 -2.43 -1.82 -9.08
CA MET A 158 -2.23 -3.25 -9.13
C MET A 158 -2.07 -3.76 -7.69
N VAL A 159 -2.86 -4.75 -7.31
CA VAL A 159 -2.79 -5.40 -6.00
C VAL A 159 -2.23 -6.80 -6.19
N LEU A 160 -1.08 -7.09 -5.59
CA LEU A 160 -0.44 -8.40 -5.57
C LEU A 160 -0.74 -9.06 -4.22
N SER A 161 -1.74 -9.95 -4.16
CA SER A 161 -2.11 -10.70 -2.95
C SER A 161 -2.95 -11.92 -3.31
N LYS A 162 -3.01 -12.92 -2.42
CA LYS A 162 -3.93 -14.07 -2.52
C LYS A 162 -5.15 -13.94 -1.61
N ASP A 163 -5.21 -12.87 -0.82
CA ASP A 163 -6.24 -12.70 0.20
C ASP A 163 -7.58 -12.19 -0.39
N LYS A 164 -8.67 -12.55 0.27
CA LYS A 164 -10.03 -12.07 -0.01
C LYS A 164 -10.18 -10.56 0.28
N PHE A 165 -9.41 -10.01 1.23
CA PHE A 165 -9.38 -8.58 1.49
C PHE A 165 -8.89 -7.79 0.26
N ALA A 166 -7.89 -8.31 -0.44
CA ALA A 166 -7.38 -7.70 -1.67
C ALA A 166 -8.43 -7.71 -2.80
N ALA A 167 -9.21 -8.79 -2.94
CA ALA A 167 -10.33 -8.83 -3.87
C ALA A 167 -11.38 -7.77 -3.54
N ARG A 168 -11.74 -7.63 -2.26
CA ARG A 168 -12.70 -6.61 -1.81
C ARG A 168 -12.18 -5.20 -2.04
N LEU A 169 -10.89 -4.96 -1.84
CA LEU A 169 -10.25 -3.68 -2.15
C LEU A 169 -10.39 -3.34 -3.63
N VAL A 170 -10.14 -4.29 -4.54
CA VAL A 170 -10.30 -4.06 -5.99
C VAL A 170 -11.75 -3.73 -6.36
N GLU A 171 -12.74 -4.43 -5.80
CA GLU A 171 -14.16 -4.10 -6.00
C GLU A 171 -14.50 -2.66 -5.55
N ILE A 172 -13.97 -2.24 -4.39
CA ILE A 172 -14.15 -0.89 -3.88
C ILE A 172 -13.52 0.13 -4.85
N LEU A 173 -12.30 -0.13 -5.32
CA LEU A 173 -11.60 0.72 -6.28
C LEU A 173 -12.40 0.86 -7.58
N HIS A 174 -12.89 -0.25 -8.15
CA HIS A 174 -13.75 -0.25 -9.34
C HIS A 174 -15.03 0.56 -9.12
N SER A 175 -15.70 0.42 -7.97
CA SER A 175 -16.92 1.17 -7.64
C SER A 175 -16.70 2.68 -7.59
N ARG A 176 -15.45 3.12 -7.42
CA ARG A 176 -15.02 4.52 -7.39
C ARG A 176 -14.47 5.01 -8.73
N GLY A 177 -14.58 4.20 -9.79
CA GLY A 177 -14.06 4.53 -11.12
C GLY A 177 -12.55 4.37 -11.26
N VAL A 178 -11.88 3.70 -10.31
CA VAL A 178 -10.44 3.43 -10.37
C VAL A 178 -10.20 2.19 -11.20
N ARG A 179 -9.24 2.26 -12.12
CA ARG A 179 -8.71 1.07 -12.79
C ARG A 179 -7.86 0.29 -11.81
N ALA A 180 -8.31 -0.91 -11.46
CA ALA A 180 -7.59 -1.78 -10.55
C ALA A 180 -7.50 -3.22 -11.07
N ALA A 181 -6.42 -3.93 -10.73
CA ALA A 181 -6.24 -5.35 -11.05
C ALA A 181 -5.74 -6.11 -9.82
N LEU A 182 -6.36 -7.25 -9.53
CA LEU A 182 -5.87 -8.20 -8.54
C LEU A 182 -5.03 -9.26 -9.24
N ILE A 183 -3.84 -9.52 -8.71
CA ILE A 183 -2.90 -10.50 -9.22
C ILE A 183 -2.54 -11.45 -8.09
N THR A 184 -2.92 -12.70 -8.27
CA THR A 184 -2.71 -13.77 -7.27
C THR A 184 -1.46 -14.59 -7.55
N THR A 185 -0.88 -14.45 -8.76
CA THR A 185 0.36 -15.10 -9.20
C THR A 185 1.17 -14.17 -10.11
N TYR A 186 2.50 -14.35 -10.15
CA TYR A 186 3.38 -13.45 -10.92
C TYR A 186 3.30 -13.60 -12.43
N MET A 187 2.65 -14.66 -12.93
CA MET A 187 2.56 -14.95 -14.36
C MET A 187 1.80 -13.86 -15.12
N ASP A 188 0.81 -13.25 -14.47
CA ASP A 188 -0.11 -12.28 -15.11
C ASP A 188 0.35 -10.83 -14.96
N LEU A 189 1.51 -10.59 -14.35
CA LEU A 189 2.01 -9.27 -13.98
C LEU A 189 2.23 -8.38 -15.22
N LYS A 190 2.88 -8.91 -16.26
CA LYS A 190 3.18 -8.17 -17.49
C LYS A 190 1.92 -7.75 -18.25
N GLU A 191 1.01 -8.68 -18.45
CA GLU A 191 -0.24 -8.44 -19.17
C GLU A 191 -1.13 -7.43 -18.42
N SER A 192 -1.20 -7.55 -17.09
CA SER A 192 -2.03 -6.69 -16.27
C SER A 192 -1.50 -5.25 -16.20
N LEU A 193 -0.18 -5.09 -16.08
CA LEU A 193 0.46 -3.78 -16.17
C LEU A 193 0.24 -3.11 -17.54
N ALA A 194 0.30 -3.87 -18.63
CA ALA A 194 0.02 -3.35 -19.97
C ALA A 194 -1.42 -2.83 -20.08
N LYS A 195 -2.42 -3.63 -19.64
CA LYS A 195 -3.84 -3.25 -19.62
C LYS A 195 -4.10 -1.98 -18.78
N LEU A 196 -3.46 -1.87 -17.61
CA LEU A 196 -3.58 -0.68 -16.77
C LEU A 196 -2.98 0.57 -17.43
N SER A 197 -1.96 0.42 -18.28
CA SER A 197 -1.35 1.55 -18.99
C SER A 197 -2.13 2.02 -20.23
N GLU A 198 -2.67 1.10 -21.03
CA GLU A 198 -3.25 1.41 -22.34
C GLU A 198 -4.51 2.27 -22.26
N ALA A 199 -5.32 2.10 -21.21
CA ALA A 199 -6.52 2.91 -21.02
C ALA A 199 -6.21 4.38 -20.66
N SER A 200 -4.94 4.72 -20.33
CA SER A 200 -4.54 6.11 -20.09
C SER A 200 -4.34 6.90 -21.38
N LYS A 201 -4.01 6.20 -22.49
CA LYS A 201 -3.74 6.83 -23.80
C LYS A 201 -5.02 7.15 -24.59
N ARG A 202 -6.18 6.70 -24.13
CA ARG A 202 -7.48 6.89 -24.83
C ARG A 202 -8.25 8.13 -24.36
N HIS A 203 -7.71 8.89 -23.40
CA HIS A 203 -8.34 10.10 -22.83
C HIS A 203 -7.54 11.38 -23.07
N THR A 204 -6.51 11.31 -23.93
CA THR A 204 -5.82 12.45 -24.57
C THR A 204 -6.20 12.50 -26.03
#